data_AF-A0A919AZX0-F1
#
_entry.id   AF-A0A919AZX0-F1
#
_cell.length_a   1.000
_cell.length_b   1.000
_cell.length_c   1.000
_cell.angle_alpha   90.00
_cell.angle_beta   90.00
_cell.angle_gamma   90.00
#
_symmetry.space_group_name_H-M   'P 1'
#
loop_
_entity.id
_entity.type
_entity.pdbx_description
1 polymer ?
#
loop_
_entity_poly.entity_id
_entity_poly.type
_entity_poly.pdbx_seq_one_letter_code
_entity_poly.pdbx_strand_id
1 'polypeptide(L)'
;MTSSLDTLASQAAAQLSEPDTWFGLSGHRVTGEAVAHHLEAAAHLMERENWDPQLYAPFTGHHLSDALASTAKDGQGDADTRFIARTVMETLLQVVMGAPYVDYEIWSQHSTRTLEEVVTLCRTAAKIARHVGPEQPGTGTPNPPLP
;
A
#
# COMPACT_ATOMS: atom_id res chain seq x y z
N MET A 1 -16.94 -2.19 18.19
CA MET A 1 -16.00 -3.13 17.54
C MET A 1 -14.92 -2.43 16.70
N THR A 2 -14.89 -1.09 16.64
CA THR A 2 -13.86 -0.27 15.94
C THR A 2 -12.50 -0.21 16.65
N SER A 3 -12.49 -0.31 17.99
CA SER A 3 -11.27 -0.14 18.81
C SER A 3 -10.14 -1.14 18.53
N SER A 4 -10.43 -2.32 17.98
CA SER A 4 -9.39 -3.32 17.68
C SER A 4 -8.65 -3.00 16.40
N LEU A 5 -9.34 -2.55 15.35
CA LEU A 5 -8.71 -2.19 14.08
C LEU A 5 -7.90 -0.90 14.21
N ASP A 6 -8.38 0.07 14.98
CA ASP A 6 -7.64 1.30 15.25
C ASP A 6 -6.35 1.02 16.04
N THR A 7 -6.40 0.07 16.99
CA THR A 7 -5.21 -0.37 17.74
C THR A 7 -4.20 -1.06 16.83
N LEU A 8 -4.65 -1.99 15.97
CA LEU A 8 -3.79 -2.70 15.02
C LEU A 8 -3.21 -1.73 13.98
N ALA A 9 -4.01 -0.78 13.49
CA ALA A 9 -3.53 0.27 12.60
C ALA A 9 -2.48 1.16 13.26
N SER A 10 -2.65 1.50 14.55
CA SER A 10 -1.66 2.27 15.33
C SER A 10 -0.36 1.50 15.53
N GLN A 11 -0.43 0.19 15.74
CA GLN A 11 0.76 -0.66 15.86
C GLN A 11 1.50 -0.79 14.51
N ALA A 12 0.78 -0.98 13.41
CA ALA A 12 1.38 -0.96 12.07
C ALA A 12 1.99 0.42 11.74
N ALA A 13 1.30 1.50 12.09
CA ALA A 13 1.79 2.87 11.96
C ALA A 13 3.11 3.10 12.70
N ALA A 14 3.23 2.60 13.93
CA ALA A 14 4.47 2.70 14.71
C ALA A 14 5.65 1.97 14.02
N GLN A 15 5.41 0.79 13.44
CA GLN A 15 6.45 0.04 12.71
C GLN A 15 6.87 0.73 11.41
N LEU A 16 5.96 1.45 10.74
CA LEU A 16 6.20 2.16 9.49
C LEU A 16 6.75 3.58 9.67
N SER A 17 6.89 4.05 10.91
CA SER A 17 7.39 5.40 11.23
C SER A 17 8.91 5.50 11.13
N GLU A 18 9.61 4.37 10.92
CA GLU A 18 11.06 4.36 10.73
C GLU A 18 11.44 5.12 9.43
N PRO A 19 12.36 6.11 9.49
CA PRO A 19 12.67 6.98 8.35
C PRO A 19 13.13 6.23 7.09
N ASP A 20 13.82 5.11 7.28
CA ASP A 20 14.41 4.32 6.21
C ASP A 20 13.38 3.44 5.48
N THR A 21 12.18 3.27 6.06
CA THR A 21 11.07 2.52 5.44
C THR A 21 10.61 3.16 4.14
N TRP A 22 10.77 4.47 3.97
CA TRP A 22 10.16 5.25 2.88
C TRP A 22 11.08 5.47 1.66
N PHE A 23 12.08 4.60 1.47
CA PHE A 23 12.93 4.61 0.29
C PHE A 23 12.54 3.46 -0.65
N GLY A 24 12.17 3.81 -1.88
CA GLY A 24 11.86 2.84 -2.94
C GLY A 24 13.09 2.06 -3.40
N LEU A 25 12.89 1.10 -4.30
CA LEU A 25 13.95 0.27 -4.86
C LEU A 25 15.00 1.08 -5.63
N SER A 26 14.63 2.24 -6.17
CA SER A 26 15.56 3.17 -6.82
C SER A 26 16.43 3.97 -5.83
N GLY A 27 16.13 3.91 -4.53
CA GLY A 27 16.68 4.82 -3.52
C GLY A 27 16.00 6.18 -3.48
N HIS A 28 14.94 6.40 -4.27
CA HIS A 28 14.13 7.62 -4.16
C HIS A 28 13.25 7.57 -2.91
N ARG A 29 13.12 8.72 -2.23
CA ARG A 29 12.23 8.84 -1.08
C ARG A 29 10.78 8.99 -1.56
N VAL A 30 9.94 8.05 -1.18
CA VAL A 30 8.52 8.00 -1.55
C VAL A 30 7.68 8.63 -0.45
N THR A 31 6.65 9.39 -0.81
CA THR A 31 5.75 10.03 0.15
C THR A 31 4.60 9.12 0.56
N GLY A 32 4.06 9.38 1.75
CA GLY A 32 2.86 8.70 2.23
C GLY A 32 1.68 8.86 1.27
N GLU A 33 1.50 10.07 0.74
CA GLU A 33 0.42 10.38 -0.21
C GLU A 33 0.58 9.63 -1.55
N ALA A 34 1.80 9.53 -2.09
CA ALA A 34 2.03 8.81 -3.34
C ALA A 34 1.69 7.31 -3.21
N VAL A 35 2.06 6.70 -2.08
CA VAL A 35 1.72 5.30 -1.79
C VAL A 35 0.23 5.12 -1.57
N ALA A 36 -0.40 6.03 -0.81
CA ALA A 36 -1.84 6.00 -0.57
C ALA A 36 -2.63 6.08 -1.88
N HIS A 37 -2.26 7.01 -2.75
CA HIS A 37 -2.87 7.17 -4.06
C HIS A 37 -2.71 5.93 -4.94
N HIS A 38 -1.53 5.30 -4.95
CA HIS A 38 -1.29 4.08 -5.72
C HIS A 38 -2.16 2.91 -5.22
N LEU A 39 -2.26 2.74 -3.90
CA LEU A 39 -3.12 1.73 -3.28
C LEU A 39 -4.62 1.98 -3.54
N GLU A 40 -5.07 3.23 -3.47
CA GLU A 40 -6.45 3.63 -3.76
C GLU A 40 -6.78 3.38 -5.24
N ALA A 41 -5.86 3.69 -6.16
CA ALA A 41 -6.02 3.40 -7.59
C ALA A 41 -6.11 1.90 -7.87
N ALA A 42 -5.30 1.08 -7.20
CA ALA A 42 -5.34 -0.38 -7.35
C ALA A 42 -6.66 -0.96 -6.82
N ALA A 43 -7.11 -0.49 -5.65
CA ALA A 43 -8.41 -0.88 -5.10
C ALA A 43 -9.56 -0.52 -6.05
N HIS A 44 -9.53 0.69 -6.61
CA HIS A 44 -10.55 1.15 -7.56
C HIS A 44 -10.57 0.29 -8.84
N LEU A 45 -9.40 -0.05 -9.39
CA LEU A 45 -9.29 -0.93 -10.55
C LEU A 45 -9.90 -2.31 -10.28
N MET A 46 -9.55 -2.92 -9.14
CA MET A 46 -10.06 -4.25 -8.76
C MET A 46 -11.58 -4.27 -8.56
N GLU A 47 -12.14 -3.24 -7.92
CA GLU A 47 -13.59 -3.11 -7.75
C GLU A 47 -14.30 -2.92 -9.10
N ARG A 48 -13.77 -2.04 -9.96
CA ARG A 48 -14.39 -1.70 -11.25
C ARG A 48 -14.47 -2.90 -12.17
N GLU A 49 -13.42 -3.70 -12.21
CA GLU A 49 -13.29 -4.86 -13.09
C GLU A 49 -13.70 -6.18 -12.41
N ASN A 50 -14.14 -6.13 -11.15
CA ASN A 50 -14.51 -7.29 -10.34
C ASN A 50 -13.42 -8.38 -10.29
N TRP A 51 -12.19 -7.97 -9.98
CA TRP A 51 -11.01 -8.85 -9.88
C TRP A 51 -11.04 -9.70 -8.61
N ASP A 52 -12.02 -10.60 -8.53
CA ASP A 52 -12.15 -11.54 -7.42
C ASP A 52 -11.05 -12.61 -7.48
N PRO A 53 -10.18 -12.73 -6.45
CA PRO A 53 -9.10 -13.71 -6.43
C PRO A 53 -9.57 -15.16 -6.58
N GLN A 54 -10.85 -15.46 -6.31
CA GLN A 54 -11.41 -16.80 -6.46
C GLN A 54 -11.99 -17.09 -7.85
N LEU A 55 -12.34 -16.05 -8.62
CA LEU A 55 -12.92 -16.22 -9.95
C LEU A 55 -11.86 -16.46 -11.02
N TYR A 56 -10.64 -16.00 -10.78
CA TYR A 56 -9.58 -16.06 -11.77
C TYR A 56 -8.51 -17.10 -11.41
N ALA A 57 -8.11 -17.88 -12.41
CA ALA A 57 -7.02 -18.83 -12.26
C ALA A 57 -5.70 -18.09 -11.91
N PRO A 58 -4.73 -18.80 -11.31
CA PRO A 58 -3.36 -18.29 -11.19
C PRO A 58 -2.85 -17.76 -12.55
N PHE A 59 -2.11 -16.64 -12.54
CA PHE A 59 -1.47 -16.03 -13.72
C PHE A 59 -2.39 -15.37 -14.76
N THR A 60 -3.65 -15.11 -14.44
CA THR A 60 -4.61 -14.41 -15.31
C THR A 60 -4.38 -12.90 -15.43
N GLY A 61 -3.51 -12.31 -14.61
CA GLY A 61 -3.27 -10.87 -14.62
C GLY A 61 -4.30 -10.06 -13.84
N HIS A 62 -5.12 -10.71 -13.00
CA HIS A 62 -6.17 -10.08 -12.20
C HIS A 62 -5.94 -10.21 -10.69
N HIS A 63 -4.68 -10.33 -10.27
CA HIS A 63 -4.31 -10.35 -8.85
C HIS A 63 -4.00 -8.93 -8.35
N LEU A 64 -3.92 -8.76 -7.03
CA LEU A 64 -3.57 -7.47 -6.43
C LEU A 64 -2.21 -6.93 -6.93
N SER A 65 -1.23 -7.81 -7.12
CA SER A 65 0.08 -7.47 -7.69
C SER A 65 -0.05 -6.92 -9.12
N ASP A 66 -0.96 -7.48 -9.92
CA ASP A 66 -1.26 -7.02 -11.27
C ASP A 66 -1.99 -5.67 -11.28
N ALA A 67 -2.85 -5.41 -10.29
CA ALA A 67 -3.54 -4.13 -10.15
C ALA A 67 -2.56 -3.00 -9.81
N LEU A 68 -1.63 -3.27 -8.89
CA LEU A 68 -0.53 -2.35 -8.56
C LEU A 68 0.41 -2.13 -9.75
N ALA A 69 0.65 -3.17 -10.58
CA ALA A 69 1.46 -3.03 -11.78
C ALA A 69 0.73 -2.27 -12.92
N SER A 70 -0.58 -2.44 -13.04
CA SER A 70 -1.39 -1.83 -14.10
C SER A 70 -1.59 -0.34 -13.87
N THR A 71 -1.82 0.06 -12.62
CA THR A 71 -1.93 1.48 -12.23
C THR A 71 -0.66 2.29 -12.50
N ALA A 72 0.51 1.64 -12.52
CA ALA A 72 1.76 2.29 -12.93
C ALA A 72 1.78 2.70 -14.41
N LYS A 73 1.09 1.96 -15.28
CA LYS A 73 0.97 2.32 -16.71
C LYS A 73 0.14 3.57 -16.92
N ASP A 74 -0.79 3.85 -16.00
CA ASP A 74 -1.66 5.03 -16.02
C ASP A 74 -1.04 6.23 -15.25
N GLY A 75 0.23 6.11 -14.86
CA GLY A 75 0.96 7.15 -14.11
C GLY A 75 0.49 7.34 -12.66
N GLN A 76 -0.29 6.40 -12.13
CA GLN A 76 -0.83 6.43 -10.76
C GLN A 76 0.12 5.80 -9.74
N GLY A 77 1.30 5.37 -10.18
CA GLY A 77 2.34 4.73 -9.38
C GLY A 77 3.52 4.31 -10.26
N ASP A 78 4.51 3.68 -9.64
CA ASP A 78 5.74 3.18 -10.24
C ASP A 78 6.32 2.01 -9.41
N ALA A 79 7.54 1.58 -9.73
CA ALA A 79 8.18 0.48 -9.01
C ALA A 79 8.49 0.82 -7.54
N ASP A 80 8.76 2.09 -7.23
CA ASP A 80 9.11 2.56 -5.89
C ASP A 80 7.88 2.60 -4.99
N THR A 81 6.83 3.27 -5.45
CA THR A 81 5.53 3.31 -4.77
C THR A 81 4.94 1.91 -4.58
N ARG A 82 5.08 1.01 -5.56
CA ARG A 82 4.69 -0.41 -5.41
C ARG A 82 5.48 -1.13 -4.31
N PHE A 83 6.79 -0.90 -4.23
CA PHE A 83 7.62 -1.53 -3.21
C PHE A 83 7.23 -1.08 -1.80
N ILE A 84 6.94 0.21 -1.62
CA ILE A 84 6.48 0.73 -0.34
C ILE A 84 5.05 0.27 -0.04
N ALA A 85 4.15 0.26 -1.03
CA ALA A 85 2.80 -0.27 -0.87
C ALA A 85 2.79 -1.73 -0.37
N ARG A 86 3.66 -2.57 -0.94
CA ARG A 86 3.91 -3.93 -0.44
C ARG A 86 4.31 -3.90 1.03
N THR A 87 5.32 -3.12 1.38
CA THR A 87 5.85 -3.05 2.75
C THR A 87 4.76 -2.65 3.76
N VAL A 88 3.94 -1.65 3.41
CA VAL A 88 2.82 -1.19 4.24
C VAL A 88 1.78 -2.30 4.43
N MET A 89 1.37 -2.98 3.36
CA MET A 89 0.37 -4.05 3.43
C MET A 89 0.87 -5.27 4.20
N GLU A 90 2.11 -5.71 3.97
CA GLU A 90 2.69 -6.86 4.68
C GLU A 90 2.84 -6.56 6.18
N THR A 91 3.24 -5.34 6.54
CA THR A 91 3.30 -4.89 7.94
C THR A 91 1.92 -4.91 8.59
N LEU A 92 0.91 -4.37 7.91
CA LEU A 92 -0.46 -4.39 8.41
C LEU A 92 -0.99 -5.82 8.58
N LEU A 93 -0.73 -6.70 7.62
CA LEU A 93 -1.16 -8.10 7.68
C LEU A 93 -0.47 -8.86 8.80
N GLN A 94 0.84 -8.66 9.01
CA GLN A 94 1.57 -9.28 10.12
C GLN A 94 0.94 -8.91 11.47
N VAL A 95 0.62 -7.63 11.66
CA VAL A 95 -0.02 -7.11 12.87
C VAL A 95 -1.43 -7.69 13.04
N VAL A 96 -2.26 -7.65 12.00
CA VAL A 96 -3.66 -8.14 12.05
C VAL A 96 -3.73 -9.64 12.27
N MET A 97 -2.83 -10.42 11.68
CA MET A 97 -2.84 -11.88 11.75
C MET A 97 -2.05 -12.42 12.96
N GLY A 98 -1.26 -11.58 13.65
CA GLY A 98 -0.31 -12.02 14.66
C GLY A 98 0.77 -12.97 14.09
N ALA A 99 1.07 -12.84 12.79
CA ALA A 99 1.99 -13.71 12.08
C ALA A 99 3.38 -13.06 11.97
N PRO A 100 4.48 -13.83 12.08
CA PRO A 100 5.84 -13.28 12.00
C PRO A 100 6.23 -12.82 10.59
N TYR A 101 5.55 -13.33 9.57
CA TYR A 101 5.74 -12.97 8.18
C TYR A 101 4.43 -13.18 7.43
N VAL A 102 4.10 -12.24 6.55
CA VAL A 102 2.99 -12.38 5.61
C VAL A 102 3.43 -11.82 4.27
N ASP A 103 3.28 -12.62 3.22
CA ASP A 103 3.37 -12.15 1.84
C ASP A 103 1.97 -11.73 1.39
N TYR A 104 1.80 -10.45 1.01
CA TYR A 104 0.48 -9.91 0.69
C TYR A 104 -0.13 -10.56 -0.57
N GLU A 105 0.70 -10.99 -1.51
CA GLU A 105 0.26 -11.59 -2.77
C GLU A 105 -0.29 -12.99 -2.48
N ILE A 106 0.49 -13.82 -1.79
CA ILE A 106 0.05 -15.16 -1.35
C ILE A 106 -1.19 -15.07 -0.45
N TRP A 107 -1.22 -14.08 0.46
CA TRP A 107 -2.38 -13.83 1.30
C TRP A 107 -3.63 -13.53 0.46
N SER A 108 -3.52 -12.61 -0.51
CA SER A 108 -4.67 -12.18 -1.33
C SER A 108 -5.20 -13.28 -2.24
N GLN A 109 -4.34 -14.22 -2.66
CA GLN A 109 -4.69 -15.35 -3.52
C GLN A 109 -5.19 -16.57 -2.72
N HIS A 110 -5.13 -16.54 -1.39
CA HIS A 110 -5.58 -17.66 -0.58
C HIS A 110 -7.07 -17.92 -0.82
N SER A 111 -7.47 -19.19 -0.90
CA SER A 111 -8.82 -19.60 -1.33
C SER A 111 -9.97 -19.13 -0.42
N THR A 112 -9.63 -18.60 0.75
CA THR A 112 -10.58 -18.06 1.72
C THR A 112 -10.75 -16.55 1.60
N ARG A 113 -10.04 -15.88 0.68
CA ARG A 113 -10.10 -14.43 0.54
C ARG A 113 -11.12 -13.97 -0.47
N THR A 114 -11.79 -12.87 -0.12
CA THR A 114 -12.76 -12.20 -0.99
C THR A 114 -12.17 -10.92 -1.57
N LEU A 115 -12.74 -10.45 -2.68
CA LEU A 115 -12.43 -9.14 -3.25
C LEU A 115 -12.59 -8.01 -2.21
N GLU A 116 -13.65 -8.05 -1.40
CA GLU A 116 -13.92 -7.05 -0.36
C GLU A 116 -12.79 -6.98 0.67
N GLU A 117 -12.27 -8.12 1.12
CA GLU A 117 -11.14 -8.15 2.06
C GLU A 117 -9.87 -7.56 1.45
N VAL A 118 -9.57 -7.89 0.19
CA VAL A 118 -8.37 -7.40 -0.51
C VAL A 118 -8.46 -5.89 -0.75
N VAL A 119 -9.63 -5.38 -1.14
CA VAL A 119 -9.89 -3.95 -1.28
C VAL A 119 -9.81 -3.22 0.06
N THR A 120 -10.32 -3.84 1.13
CA THR A 120 -10.26 -3.28 2.48
C THR A 120 -8.81 -3.17 2.98
N LEU A 121 -7.97 -4.17 2.68
CA LEU A 121 -6.53 -4.11 2.94
C LEU A 121 -5.91 -2.90 2.23
N CYS A 122 -6.14 -2.72 0.93
CA CYS A 122 -5.58 -1.61 0.16
C CYS A 122 -5.98 -0.25 0.73
N ARG A 123 -7.26 -0.05 1.03
CA ARG A 123 -7.77 1.20 1.61
C ARG A 123 -7.23 1.48 3.01
N THR A 124 -7.07 0.44 3.82
CA THR A 124 -6.53 0.59 5.18
C THR A 124 -5.04 0.91 5.13
N ALA A 125 -4.28 0.22 4.27
CA ALA A 125 -2.89 0.53 4.00
C ALA A 125 -2.71 1.97 3.47
N ALA A 126 -3.59 2.44 2.57
CA ALA A 126 -3.54 3.81 2.07
C ALA A 126 -3.74 4.85 3.17
N LYS A 127 -4.71 4.64 4.07
CA LYS A 127 -4.94 5.51 5.23
C LYS A 127 -3.71 5.57 6.15
N ILE A 128 -3.10 4.42 6.43
CA ILE A 128 -1.89 4.35 7.25
C ILE A 128 -0.73 5.06 6.56
N ALA A 129 -0.53 4.80 5.27
CA ALA A 129 0.54 5.42 4.49
C ALA A 129 0.43 6.95 4.50
N ARG A 130 -0.77 7.49 4.29
CA ARG A 130 -1.04 8.93 4.39
C ARG A 130 -0.77 9.50 5.78
N HIS A 131 -1.01 8.71 6.83
CA HIS A 131 -0.85 9.16 8.21
C HIS A 131 0.61 9.18 8.69
N VAL A 132 1.41 8.17 8.33
CA VAL A 132 2.77 8.01 8.87
C VAL A 132 3.86 8.28 7.85
N GLY A 133 3.52 8.27 6.56
CA GLY A 133 4.48 8.49 5.51
C GLY A 133 4.93 9.94 5.46
N PRO A 134 6.12 10.19 4.90
CA PRO A 134 6.64 11.52 4.83
C PRO A 134 5.80 12.37 3.89
N GLU A 135 5.65 13.63 4.28
CA GLU A 135 5.05 14.63 3.43
C GLU A 135 5.90 14.86 2.18
N GLN A 136 5.26 15.30 1.09
CA GLN A 136 6.02 15.88 -0.02
C GLN A 136 6.91 16.98 0.57
N PRO A 137 8.22 17.00 0.24
CA PRO A 137 9.02 18.17 0.56
C PRO A 137 8.30 19.36 -0.06
N GLY A 138 7.81 20.26 0.79
CA GLY A 138 7.00 21.37 0.36
C GLY A 138 7.72 22.11 -0.76
N THR A 139 6.94 22.75 -1.62
CA THR A 139 7.34 23.95 -2.36
C THR A 139 7.72 25.08 -1.38
N GLY A 140 8.67 24.80 -0.49
CA GLY A 140 9.29 25.77 0.38
C GLY A 140 9.95 26.80 -0.51
N THR A 141 9.53 28.04 -0.33
CA THR A 141 10.09 29.24 -0.95
C THR A 141 11.60 29.10 -1.18
N PRO A 142 12.11 29.41 -2.38
CA PRO A 142 13.55 29.41 -2.59
C PRO A 142 14.21 30.32 -1.54
N ASN A 143 15.20 29.78 -0.84
CA ASN A 143 16.01 30.53 0.11
C ASN A 143 16.49 31.82 -0.60
N PRO A 144 16.35 33.02 0.02
CA PRO A 144 16.96 34.20 -0.54
C PRO A 144 18.48 33.99 -0.65
N PRO A 145 19.14 34.49 -1.71
CA PRO A 145 20.57 34.35 -1.85
C PRO A 145 21.30 34.96 -0.65
N LEU A 146 22.32 34.26 -0.16
CA LEU A 146 23.20 34.74 0.91
C LEU A 146 23.93 36.01 0.46
N PRO A 147 24.22 36.94 1.40
CA PRO A 147 24.82 38.25 1.10
C PRO A 147 26.25 38.16 0.54
#